data_AF-A0A2V9SY21-F1
#
_entry.id   AF-A0A2V9SY21-F1
#
_cell.length_a   1.000
_cell.length_b   1.000
_cell.length_c   1.000
_cell.angle_alpha   90.00
_cell.angle_beta   90.00
_cell.angle_gamma   90.00
#
_symmetry.space_group_name_H-M   'P 1'
#
loop_
_entity.id
_entity.type
_entity.pdbx_description
1 polymer ?
#
loop_
_entity_poly.entity_id
_entity_poly.type
_entity_poly.pdbx_seq_one_letter_code
_entity_poly.pdbx_strand_id
1 'polypeptide(L)'
;MKIATLVLFSVMMLAPSPTLFSAPFQKDKPAEVDRAEQSLNTAKGELEKAGAEWGGHRMQAIKHIDAALHELELGEQWARQHHDIK
;
A
#
# COMPACT_ATOMS: atom_id res chain seq x y z
N MET A 1 -2.99 32.80 -65.84
CA MET A 1 -3.72 31.50 -65.88
C MET A 1 -2.71 30.43 -65.46
N LYS A 2 -2.87 29.53 -64.50
CA LYS A 2 -4.00 28.99 -63.71
C LYS A 2 -3.36 28.14 -62.58
N ILE A 3 -3.88 28.25 -61.34
CA ILE A 3 -4.00 27.21 -60.29
C ILE A 3 -2.65 26.72 -59.67
N ALA A 4 -2.19 27.15 -58.48
CA ALA A 4 -2.74 26.99 -57.12
C ALA A 4 -3.08 25.54 -56.75
N THR A 5 -2.11 24.75 -56.29
CA THR A 5 -2.41 23.56 -55.48
C THR A 5 -1.35 23.33 -54.41
N LEU A 6 -1.70 23.78 -53.21
CA LEU A 6 -1.08 23.55 -51.93
C LEU A 6 -1.62 22.20 -51.44
N VAL A 7 -0.78 21.15 -51.37
CA VAL A 7 -1.12 19.94 -50.61
C VAL A 7 0.03 19.61 -49.69
N LEU A 8 -0.13 20.21 -48.51
CA LEU A 8 0.41 19.81 -47.23
C LEU A 8 0.03 18.33 -46.98
N PHE A 9 0.99 17.42 -47.05
CA PHE A 9 0.85 16.09 -46.45
C PHE A 9 2.11 15.80 -45.66
N SER A 10 2.14 16.41 -44.47
CA SER A 10 3.00 16.00 -43.37
C SER A 10 2.92 14.49 -43.23
N VAL A 11 4.05 13.81 -43.46
CA VAL A 11 4.22 12.41 -43.08
C VAL A 11 4.02 12.34 -41.57
N MET A 12 2.82 11.92 -41.19
CA MET A 12 2.40 11.67 -39.83
C MET A 12 3.29 10.55 -39.30
N MET A 13 4.24 10.93 -38.46
CA MET A 13 5.11 10.04 -37.68
C MET A 13 4.24 8.98 -37.00
N LEU A 14 4.38 7.73 -37.44
CA LEU A 14 3.86 6.56 -36.75
C LEU A 14 4.72 6.35 -35.50
N ALA A 15 4.49 7.16 -34.45
CA ALA A 15 5.05 6.88 -33.15
C ALA A 15 4.29 5.68 -32.56
N PRO A 16 4.97 4.58 -32.17
CA PRO A 16 4.31 3.54 -31.41
C PRO A 16 3.89 4.16 -30.08
N SER A 17 2.60 4.35 -29.85
CA SER A 17 2.08 4.68 -28.53
C SER A 17 2.36 3.47 -27.63
N PRO A 18 3.30 3.52 -26.67
CA PRO A 18 3.30 2.52 -25.62
C PRO A 18 1.96 2.70 -24.92
N THR A 19 1.06 1.73 -25.12
CA THR A 19 -0.12 1.60 -24.28
C THR A 19 0.35 1.71 -22.85
N LEU A 20 -0.15 2.73 -22.16
CA LEU A 20 0.02 2.96 -20.75
C LEU A 20 -0.60 1.76 -20.01
N PHE A 21 0.13 0.64 -19.97
CA PHE A 21 -0.11 -0.39 -19.01
C PHE A 21 0.22 0.25 -17.67
N SER A 22 -0.79 0.83 -17.03
CA SER A 22 -0.76 1.05 -15.60
C SER A 22 -0.55 -0.34 -15.01
N ALA A 23 0.69 -0.64 -14.63
CA ALA A 23 0.95 -1.81 -13.80
C ALA A 23 -0.05 -1.74 -12.64
N PRO A 24 -0.73 -2.85 -12.29
CA PRO A 24 -1.53 -2.83 -11.08
C PRO A 24 -0.61 -2.35 -9.96
N PHE A 25 -1.10 -1.42 -9.13
CA PHE A 25 -0.44 -1.15 -7.86
C PHE A 25 -0.40 -2.48 -7.11
N GLN A 26 0.69 -3.23 -7.25
CA GLN A 26 0.97 -4.39 -6.43
C GLN A 26 1.14 -3.80 -5.05
N LYS A 27 0.08 -3.91 -4.24
CA LYS A 27 0.19 -3.52 -2.84
C LYS A 27 1.17 -4.52 -2.24
N ASP A 28 2.34 -4.03 -1.87
CA ASP A 28 3.41 -4.84 -1.27
C ASP A 28 2.92 -5.60 -0.02
N LYS A 29 1.79 -5.19 0.55
CA LYS A 29 1.19 -5.82 1.71
C LYS A 29 -0.20 -6.38 1.40
N PRO A 30 -0.49 -7.65 1.73
CA PRO A 30 -1.83 -8.21 1.64
C PRO A 30 -2.82 -7.39 2.48
N ALA A 31 -4.03 -7.19 1.96
CA ALA A 31 -5.06 -6.39 2.62
C ALA A 31 -5.47 -6.95 3.99
N GLU A 32 -5.30 -8.25 4.21
CA GLU A 32 -5.50 -8.94 5.49
C GLU A 32 -4.55 -8.41 6.56
N VAL A 33 -3.27 -8.25 6.21
CA VAL A 33 -2.22 -7.79 7.13
C VAL A 33 -2.45 -6.32 7.46
N ASP A 34 -2.85 -5.50 6.49
CA ASP A 34 -3.23 -4.10 6.73
C ASP A 34 -4.41 -3.99 7.71
N ARG A 35 -5.45 -4.80 7.50
CA ARG A 35 -6.63 -4.80 8.37
C ARG A 35 -6.28 -5.27 9.78
N ALA A 36 -5.38 -6.25 9.90
CA ALA A 36 -4.90 -6.73 11.20
C ALA A 36 -4.15 -5.61 11.95
N GLU A 37 -3.22 -4.93 11.29
CA GLU A 37 -2.47 -3.81 11.88
C GLU A 37 -3.39 -2.66 12.30
N GLN A 38 -4.37 -2.30 11.45
CA GLN A 38 -5.35 -1.27 11.79
C GLN A 38 -6.19 -1.65 13.01
N SER A 39 -6.60 -2.92 13.10
CA SER A 39 -7.37 -3.46 14.23
C SER A 39 -6.57 -3.44 15.53
N LEU A 40 -5.28 -3.82 15.46
CA LEU A 40 -4.36 -3.77 16.60
C LEU A 40 -4.15 -2.34 17.10
N ASN A 41 -3.89 -1.38 16.20
CA ASN A 41 -3.75 0.04 16.56
C ASN A 41 -5.03 0.61 17.19
N THR A 42 -6.19 0.21 16.66
CA THR A 42 -7.49 0.63 17.21
C THR A 42 -7.67 0.07 18.62
N ALA A 43 -7.45 -1.24 18.81
CA ALA A 43 -7.54 -1.89 20.12
C ALA A 43 -6.59 -1.27 21.15
N LYS A 44 -5.34 -0.95 20.75
CA LYS A 44 -4.39 -0.24 21.62
C LYS A 44 -4.95 1.11 22.07
N GLY A 45 -5.43 1.93 21.13
CA GLY A 45 -5.98 3.25 21.45
C GLY A 45 -7.24 3.18 22.33
N GLU A 46 -8.06 2.15 22.18
CA GLU A 46 -9.21 1.90 23.07
C GLU A 46 -8.77 1.49 24.48
N LEU A 47 -7.77 0.60 24.59
CA LEU A 47 -7.22 0.16 25.87
C LEU A 47 -6.48 1.28 26.60
N GLU A 48 -5.80 2.19 25.90
CA GLU A 48 -5.15 3.36 26.50
C GLU A 48 -6.17 4.32 27.12
N LYS A 49 -7.36 4.42 26.53
CA LYS A 49 -8.46 5.27 27.00
C LYS A 49 -9.35 4.58 28.04
N ALA A 50 -9.31 3.26 28.12
CA ALA A 50 -10.08 2.52 29.10
C ALA A 50 -9.66 2.91 30.53
N GLY A 51 -10.61 2.96 31.47
CA GLY A 51 -10.35 3.28 32.88
C GLY A 51 -9.33 2.33 33.54
N ALA A 52 -8.86 2.66 34.75
CA ALA A 52 -7.76 1.93 35.41
C ALA A 52 -8.14 0.57 36.03
N GLU A 53 -9.41 0.20 36.05
CA GLU A 53 -9.96 -0.93 36.84
C GLU A 53 -9.84 -2.30 36.16
N TRP A 54 -8.65 -2.66 35.69
CA TRP A 54 -8.42 -3.93 34.98
C TRP A 54 -7.31 -4.79 35.59
N GLY A 55 -6.93 -4.53 36.86
CA GLY A 55 -5.94 -5.35 37.58
C GLY A 55 -4.57 -5.44 36.89
N GLY A 56 -4.20 -4.45 36.08
CA GLY A 56 -2.97 -4.47 35.27
C GLY A 56 -3.06 -5.28 33.97
N HIS A 57 -4.11 -6.09 33.76
CA HIS A 57 -4.28 -6.87 32.54
C HIS A 57 -4.43 -6.00 31.29
N ARG A 58 -5.07 -4.83 31.40
CA ARG A 58 -5.15 -3.83 30.33
C ARG A 58 -3.75 -3.43 29.82
N MET A 59 -2.83 -3.16 30.74
CA MET A 59 -1.45 -2.82 30.38
C MET A 59 -0.73 -4.01 29.75
N GLN A 60 -0.98 -5.24 30.19
CA GLN A 60 -0.41 -6.44 29.57
C GLN A 60 -0.98 -6.66 28.15
N ALA A 61 -2.27 -6.41 27.95
CA ALA A 61 -2.88 -6.47 26.62
C ALA A 61 -2.24 -5.46 25.65
N ILE A 62 -2.00 -4.23 26.09
CA ILE A 62 -1.27 -3.22 25.30
C ILE A 62 0.13 -3.74 24.93
N LYS A 63 0.89 -4.33 25.87
CA LYS A 63 2.20 -4.90 25.57
C LYS A 63 2.14 -6.03 24.55
N HIS A 64 1.13 -6.90 24.62
CA HIS A 64 0.95 -7.96 23.62
C HIS A 64 0.60 -7.39 22.24
N ILE A 65 -0.19 -6.32 22.17
CA ILE A 65 -0.47 -5.61 20.93
C ILE A 65 0.80 -5.00 20.35
N ASP A 66 1.62 -4.34 21.18
CA ASP A 66 2.90 -3.77 20.75
C ASP A 66 3.85 -4.85 20.20
N ALA A 67 3.93 -6.00 20.86
CA ALA A 67 4.71 -7.13 20.37
C ALA A 67 4.18 -7.66 19.02
N ALA A 68 2.87 -7.78 18.87
CA ALA A 68 2.26 -8.21 17.61
C ALA A 68 2.54 -7.22 16.46
N LEU A 69 2.42 -5.92 16.70
CA LEU A 69 2.74 -4.88 15.73
C LEU A 69 4.22 -4.94 15.31
N HIS A 70 5.12 -5.18 16.26
CA HIS A 70 6.55 -5.35 15.97
C HIS A 70 6.83 -6.57 15.08
N GLU A 71 6.21 -7.72 15.35
CA GLU A 71 6.34 -8.91 14.50
C GLU A 71 5.80 -8.68 13.08
N LEU A 72 4.70 -7.93 12.93
CA LEU A 72 4.19 -7.55 11.61
C LEU A 72 5.19 -6.68 10.85
N GLU A 73 5.82 -5.71 11.53
CA GLU A 73 6.86 -4.86 10.94
C GLU A 73 8.07 -5.69 10.46
N LEU A 74 8.53 -6.64 11.29
CA LEU A 74 9.62 -7.56 10.92
C LEU A 74 9.23 -8.43 9.72
N GLY A 75 7.99 -8.94 9.70
CA GLY A 75 7.45 -9.71 8.58
C GLY A 75 7.40 -8.92 7.28
N GLU A 76 6.99 -7.65 7.32
CA GLU A 76 7.02 -6.76 6.16
C GLU A 76 8.44 -6.48 5.68
N GLN A 77 9.37 -6.22 6.60
CA GLN A 77 10.78 -6.03 6.24
C GLN A 77 11.35 -7.28 5.57
N TRP A 78 11.04 -8.46 6.10
CA TRP A 78 11.44 -9.74 5.51
C TRP A 78 10.84 -9.90 4.10
N ALA A 79 9.54 -9.67 3.93
CA ALA A 79 8.84 -9.81 2.65
C ALA A 79 9.42 -8.84 1.59
N ARG A 80 9.72 -7.60 1.97
CA ARG A 80 10.40 -6.62 1.11
C ARG A 80 11.78 -7.09 0.67
N GLN A 81 12.55 -7.71 1.57
CA GLN A 81 13.90 -8.20 1.27
C GLN A 81 13.90 -9.49 0.44
N HIS A 82 12.88 -10.33 0.57
CA HIS A 82 12.84 -11.66 -0.03
C HIS A 82 11.98 -11.74 -1.31
N HIS A 83 11.45 -10.61 -1.80
CA HIS A 83 10.74 -10.50 -3.09
C HIS A 83 9.57 -11.51 -3.26
N ASP A 84 9.01 -12.03 -2.16
CA ASP A 84 7.82 -12.91 -2.15
C ASP A 84 6.51 -12.12 -2.18
N ILE A 85 6.59 -10.82 -2.48
CA ILE A 85 5.45 -10.02 -2.88
C ILE A 85 5.45 -9.93 -4.41
N LYS A 86 4.71 -10.85 -5.02
CA LYS A 86 4.24 -10.76 -6.41
C LYS A 86 2.74 -10.47 -6.40
#